data_AF-A0A8I2IRI1-F1
#
_entry.id   AF-A0A8I2IRI1-F1
#
_cell.length_a   1.000
_cell.length_b   1.000
_cell.length_c   1.000
_cell.angle_alpha   90.00
_cell.angle_beta   90.00
_cell.angle_gamma   90.00
#
_symmetry.space_group_name_H-M   'P 1'
#
loop_
_entity.id
_entity.type
_entity.pdbx_description
1 polymer ?
#
loop_
_entity_poly.entity_id
_entity_poly.type
_entity_poly.pdbx_seq_one_letter_code
_entity_poly.pdbx_strand_id
1 'polypeptide(L)'
;MQIIKPKVFIFEGINHLPANIHQQVSSMIEFVTNFSHEDMQDKVNGIISSKQQFSELQGLFPASIPILTDDKLQNVVFWDCFLTKLYTIQRLNDLHHALTHHNIIQFHSCHKYLIMAYSPVGYQYTGRLVASIKSSTDLECFFNQYEACLMEILATVPARNIEVNALSHMQGYFKHKATKDEKKRLLWLINDYLAGNLPLNRPLAMMRQLLVQYPDNYLIEQVIFEPYPNCNSIREIPYC
;
A
#
# COMPACT_ATOMS: atom_id res chain seq x y z
N MET A 1 16.71 -11.17 -7.12
CA MET A 1 15.80 -10.59 -8.13
C MET A 1 15.94 -9.08 -8.01
N GLN A 2 16.37 -8.36 -9.05
CA GLN A 2 16.37 -6.90 -9.01
C GLN A 2 14.92 -6.44 -8.92
N ILE A 3 14.57 -5.67 -7.89
CA ILE A 3 13.26 -5.03 -7.80
C ILE A 3 13.24 -3.95 -8.89
N ILE A 4 12.44 -4.17 -9.93
CA ILE A 4 12.23 -3.16 -10.98
C ILE A 4 11.50 -1.99 -10.31
N LYS A 5 12.08 -0.79 -10.40
CA LYS A 5 11.47 0.41 -9.81
C LYS A 5 10.24 0.82 -10.63
N PRO A 6 9.10 1.11 -9.99
CA PRO A 6 7.97 1.71 -10.70
C PRO A 6 8.38 3.02 -11.35
N LYS A 7 7.97 3.22 -12.61
CA LYS A 7 8.20 4.46 -13.36
C LYS A 7 7.11 5.46 -13.04
N VAL A 8 7.51 6.63 -12.58
CA VAL A 8 6.61 7.72 -12.21
C VAL A 8 6.83 8.90 -13.15
N PHE A 9 5.78 9.26 -13.88
CA PHE A 9 5.81 10.38 -14.79
C PHE A 9 5.57 11.69 -14.05
N ILE A 10 6.43 12.68 -14.27
CA ILE A 10 6.20 14.05 -13.81
C ILE A 10 5.53 14.80 -14.95
N PHE A 11 4.22 15.00 -14.83
CA PHE A 11 3.41 15.75 -15.78
C PHE A 11 3.78 17.24 -15.74
N GLU A 12 3.58 17.92 -16.86
CA GLU A 12 3.93 19.34 -17.04
C GLU A 12 3.42 20.23 -15.90
N GLY A 13 4.18 21.24 -15.49
CA GLY A 13 3.77 22.18 -14.44
C GLY A 13 4.31 21.87 -13.04
N ILE A 14 4.97 20.73 -12.83
CA ILE A 14 5.76 20.47 -11.62
C ILE A 14 7.21 20.89 -11.85
N ASN A 15 7.59 22.06 -11.34
CA ASN A 15 8.94 22.61 -11.55
C ASN A 15 10.00 21.99 -10.63
N HIS A 16 9.62 21.49 -9.45
CA HIS A 16 10.52 20.85 -8.50
C HIS A 16 9.75 20.00 -7.48
N LEU A 17 10.27 18.82 -7.18
CA LEU A 17 9.85 18.02 -6.04
C LEU A 17 10.54 18.54 -4.77
N PRO A 18 9.90 18.45 -3.58
CA PRO A 18 10.57 18.78 -2.32
C PRO A 18 11.86 17.95 -2.18
N ALA A 19 13.00 18.61 -1.98
CA ALA A 19 14.33 17.97 -2.05
C ALA A 19 14.49 16.79 -1.06
N ASN A 20 13.96 16.95 0.15
CA ASN A 20 13.92 15.91 1.18
C ASN A 20 13.17 14.66 0.70
N ILE A 21 11.98 14.84 0.13
CA ILE A 21 11.17 13.72 -0.34
C ILE A 21 11.79 13.09 -1.58
N HIS A 22 12.24 13.91 -2.54
CA HIS A 22 12.92 13.43 -3.74
C HIS A 22 14.10 12.52 -3.40
N GLN A 23 14.94 12.93 -2.45
CA GLN A 23 16.06 12.11 -1.97
C GLN A 23 15.57 10.78 -1.38
N GLN A 24 14.51 10.79 -0.56
CA GLN A 24 13.96 9.59 0.07
C GLN A 24 13.37 8.59 -0.96
N VAL A 25 12.57 9.09 -1.92
CA VAL A 25 11.83 8.22 -2.84
C VAL A 25 12.61 7.84 -4.09
N SER A 26 13.70 8.54 -4.44
CA SER A 26 14.57 8.21 -5.60
C SER A 26 15.14 6.78 -5.55
N SER A 27 15.27 6.20 -4.35
CA SER A 27 15.67 4.81 -4.17
C SER A 27 14.55 3.80 -4.51
N MET A 28 13.29 4.25 -4.51
CA MET A 28 12.09 3.42 -4.66
C MET A 28 11.50 3.52 -6.08
N ILE A 29 11.46 4.73 -6.65
CA ILE A 29 10.84 4.99 -7.96
C ILE A 29 11.85 5.55 -8.96
N GLU A 30 11.55 5.38 -10.24
CA GLU A 30 12.26 6.00 -11.35
C GLU A 30 11.42 7.17 -11.87
N PHE A 31 11.96 8.39 -11.84
CA PHE A 31 11.29 9.56 -12.41
C PHE A 31 11.50 9.63 -13.91
N VAL A 32 10.42 9.91 -14.63
CA VAL A 32 10.41 9.98 -16.08
C VAL A 32 9.82 11.32 -16.52
N THR A 33 10.50 12.02 -17.44
CA THR A 33 10.12 13.38 -17.89
C THR A 33 10.02 13.56 -19.41
N ASN A 34 10.54 12.63 -20.22
CA ASN A 34 10.79 12.85 -21.66
C ASN A 34 10.03 11.87 -22.57
N PHE A 35 8.71 11.79 -22.46
CA PHE A 35 7.90 10.93 -23.35
C PHE A 35 6.68 11.68 -23.89
N SER A 36 6.31 11.37 -25.14
CA SER A 36 5.04 11.74 -25.77
C SER A 36 3.86 11.08 -25.05
N HIS A 37 2.73 11.78 -24.91
CA HIS A 37 1.53 11.29 -24.23
C HIS A 37 1.02 9.93 -24.74
N GLU A 38 1.08 9.70 -26.06
CA GLU A 38 0.61 8.44 -26.69
C GLU A 38 1.49 7.23 -26.36
N ASP A 39 2.76 7.44 -26.02
CA ASP A 39 3.72 6.36 -25.73
C ASP A 39 3.67 5.88 -24.28
N MET A 40 2.93 6.57 -23.40
CA MET A 40 3.08 6.44 -21.95
C MET A 40 2.02 5.59 -21.25
N GLN A 41 0.83 5.40 -21.82
CA GLN A 41 -0.30 4.76 -21.12
C GLN A 41 0.07 3.39 -20.52
N ASP A 42 0.94 2.63 -21.19
CA ASP A 42 1.39 1.30 -20.76
C ASP A 42 2.83 1.28 -20.20
N LYS A 43 3.51 2.43 -20.12
CA LYS A 43 4.94 2.51 -19.74
C LYS A 43 5.20 3.14 -18.38
N VAL A 44 4.16 3.64 -17.70
CA VAL A 44 4.26 4.29 -16.39
C VAL A 44 3.36 3.63 -15.38
N ASN A 45 3.80 3.62 -14.13
CA ASN A 45 3.05 3.04 -13.02
C ASN A 45 2.30 4.11 -12.22
N GLY A 46 2.71 5.38 -12.28
CA GLY A 46 2.05 6.49 -11.61
C GLY A 46 2.43 7.85 -12.15
N ILE A 47 1.72 8.87 -11.69
CA ILE A 47 1.84 10.24 -12.20
C ILE A 47 1.95 11.21 -11.03
N ILE A 48 2.82 12.20 -11.18
CA ILE A 48 2.85 13.41 -10.37
C ILE A 48 2.47 14.58 -11.26
N SER A 49 1.50 15.40 -10.85
CA SER A 49 0.97 16.47 -11.69
C SER A 49 0.45 17.65 -10.85
N SER A 50 0.23 18.80 -11.48
CA SER A 50 -0.48 19.88 -10.80
C SER A 50 -1.95 19.51 -10.59
N LYS A 51 -2.52 19.91 -9.46
CA LYS A 51 -3.97 19.75 -9.20
C LYS A 51 -4.84 20.34 -10.31
N GLN A 52 -4.38 21.39 -10.99
CA GLN A 52 -5.12 22.04 -12.08
C GLN A 52 -5.31 21.14 -13.30
N GLN A 53 -4.40 20.19 -13.54
CA GLN A 53 -4.45 19.27 -14.69
C GLN A 53 -5.08 17.92 -14.35
N PHE A 54 -5.52 17.72 -13.10
CA PHE A 54 -6.05 16.42 -12.66
C PHE A 54 -7.22 15.92 -13.52
N SER A 55 -8.09 16.82 -14.01
CA SER A 55 -9.20 16.46 -14.90
C SER A 55 -8.74 16.03 -16.29
N GLU A 56 -7.65 16.59 -16.81
CA GLU A 56 -7.06 16.22 -18.10
C GLU A 56 -6.50 14.80 -18.06
N LEU A 57 -5.87 14.43 -16.93
CA LEU A 57 -5.31 13.10 -16.73
C LEU A 57 -6.35 11.97 -16.75
N GLN A 58 -7.59 12.24 -16.33
CA GLN A 58 -8.65 11.23 -16.29
C GLN A 58 -9.03 10.70 -17.67
N GLY A 59 -8.81 11.48 -18.74
CA GLY A 59 -9.02 11.04 -20.12
C GLY A 59 -7.79 10.42 -20.79
N LEU A 60 -6.61 10.64 -20.21
CA LEU A 60 -5.34 10.23 -20.80
C LEU A 60 -4.77 8.94 -20.21
N PHE A 61 -5.20 8.51 -19.03
CA PHE A 61 -4.65 7.35 -18.35
C PHE A 61 -5.74 6.47 -17.71
N PRO A 62 -5.48 5.17 -17.50
CA PRO A 62 -6.41 4.28 -16.82
C PRO A 62 -6.78 4.80 -15.42
N ALA A 63 -8.05 4.65 -15.01
CA ALA A 63 -8.53 5.11 -13.70
C ALA A 63 -7.79 4.45 -12.50
N SER A 64 -7.17 3.29 -12.71
CA SER A 64 -6.37 2.60 -11.70
C SER A 64 -5.04 3.29 -11.42
N ILE A 65 -4.52 4.13 -12.33
CA ILE A 65 -3.22 4.76 -12.18
C ILE A 65 -3.18 5.67 -10.94
N PRO A 66 -2.18 5.54 -10.04
CA PRO A 66 -1.99 6.46 -8.93
C PRO A 66 -1.58 7.83 -9.47
N ILE A 67 -2.22 8.88 -8.95
CA ILE A 67 -1.88 10.27 -9.25
C ILE A 67 -1.63 11.00 -7.93
N LEU A 68 -0.46 11.62 -7.81
CA LEU A 68 -0.09 12.50 -6.69
C LEU A 68 -0.02 13.94 -7.17
N THR A 69 -0.81 14.81 -6.54
CA THR A 69 -0.91 16.22 -6.93
C THR A 69 0.05 17.11 -6.14
N ASP A 70 0.47 18.24 -6.73
CA ASP A 70 1.33 19.25 -6.11
C ASP A 70 0.93 19.65 -4.68
N ASP A 71 -0.38 19.85 -4.43
CA ASP A 71 -0.94 20.20 -3.12
C ASP A 71 -0.71 19.12 -2.03
N LYS A 72 -0.30 17.91 -2.42
CA LYS A 72 -0.06 16.77 -1.53
C LYS A 72 1.42 16.45 -1.35
N LEU A 73 2.33 17.03 -2.15
CA LEU A 73 3.74 16.63 -2.20
C LEU A 73 4.50 16.83 -0.89
N GLN A 74 4.07 17.76 -0.04
CA GLN A 74 4.69 18.04 1.25
C GLN A 74 4.28 17.07 2.37
N ASN A 75 3.21 16.29 2.16
CA ASN A 75 2.66 15.45 3.20
C ASN A 75 2.97 13.97 2.93
N VAL A 76 3.72 13.39 3.87
CA VAL A 76 4.23 12.02 3.82
C VAL A 76 3.14 10.94 3.79
N VAL A 77 1.94 11.23 4.28
CA VAL A 77 0.78 10.32 4.20
C VAL A 77 0.45 10.01 2.76
N PHE A 78 0.39 11.04 1.91
CA PHE A 78 0.03 10.88 0.51
C PHE A 78 1.13 10.15 -0.25
N TRP A 79 2.39 10.36 0.11
CA TRP A 79 3.50 9.56 -0.41
C TRP A 79 3.41 8.10 0.01
N ASP A 80 3.11 7.80 1.27
CA ASP A 80 2.94 6.42 1.74
C ASP A 80 1.81 5.71 0.98
N CYS A 81 0.66 6.39 0.80
CA CYS A 81 -0.47 5.87 0.04
C CYS A 81 -0.12 5.68 -1.45
N PHE A 82 0.52 6.68 -2.07
CA PHE A 82 0.92 6.66 -3.47
C PHE A 82 1.89 5.50 -3.76
N LEU A 83 2.94 5.35 -2.95
CA LEU A 83 3.92 4.27 -3.08
C LEU A 83 3.30 2.91 -2.77
N THR A 84 2.44 2.81 -1.76
CA THR A 84 1.67 1.58 -1.48
C THR A 84 0.87 1.15 -2.72
N LYS A 85 0.12 2.09 -3.31
CA LYS A 85 -0.70 1.83 -4.49
C LYS A 85 0.16 1.39 -5.70
N LEU A 86 1.28 2.07 -5.95
CA LEU A 86 2.22 1.72 -7.03
C LEU A 86 2.72 0.29 -6.93
N TYR A 87 3.22 -0.09 -5.76
CA TYR A 87 3.76 -1.43 -5.56
C TYR A 87 2.66 -2.50 -5.46
N THR A 88 1.43 -2.14 -5.07
CA THR A 88 0.29 -3.07 -5.19
C THR A 88 -0.05 -3.34 -6.65
N ILE A 89 -0.07 -2.32 -7.52
CA ILE A 89 -0.27 -2.51 -8.97
C ILE A 89 0.80 -3.43 -9.56
N GLN A 90 2.08 -3.22 -9.21
CA GLN A 90 3.15 -4.10 -9.67
C GLN A 90 2.92 -5.57 -9.25
N ARG A 91 2.53 -5.81 -7.99
CA ARG A 91 2.22 -7.17 -7.53
C ARG A 91 0.97 -7.75 -8.19
N LEU A 92 -0.02 -6.92 -8.54
CA LEU A 92 -1.20 -7.34 -9.30
C LEU A 92 -0.81 -7.75 -10.73
N ASN A 93 0.09 -7.02 -11.39
CA ASN A 93 0.61 -7.40 -12.70
C ASN A 93 1.37 -8.74 -12.62
N ASP A 94 2.20 -8.93 -11.59
CA ASP A 94 2.89 -10.20 -11.37
C ASP A 94 1.89 -11.36 -11.15
N LEU A 95 0.78 -11.09 -10.42
CA LEU A 95 -0.31 -12.05 -10.24
C LEU A 95 -1.03 -12.33 -11.56
N HIS A 96 -1.30 -11.32 -12.38
CA HIS A 96 -1.97 -11.45 -13.68
C HIS A 96 -1.18 -12.37 -14.63
N HIS A 97 0.14 -12.24 -14.65
CA HIS A 97 1.01 -13.11 -15.46
C HIS A 97 1.14 -14.54 -14.93
N ALA A 98 0.69 -14.81 -13.70
CA ALA A 98 0.76 -16.12 -13.06
C ALA A 98 -0.61 -16.53 -12.48
N LEU A 99 -1.70 -16.26 -13.19
CA LEU A 99 -3.05 -16.49 -12.68
C LEU A 99 -3.33 -17.97 -12.38
N THR A 100 -3.50 -18.25 -11.09
CA THR A 100 -4.02 -19.53 -10.58
C THR A 100 -4.85 -19.25 -9.34
N HIS A 101 -5.72 -20.18 -8.96
CA HIS A 101 -6.50 -20.08 -7.71
C HIS A 101 -5.58 -19.89 -6.50
N HIS A 102 -4.50 -20.67 -6.47
CA HIS A 102 -3.52 -20.63 -5.40
C HIS A 102 -2.87 -19.24 -5.31
N ASN A 103 -2.43 -18.68 -6.44
CA ASN A 103 -1.77 -17.38 -6.45
C ASN A 103 -2.71 -16.24 -6.07
N ILE A 104 -4.00 -16.29 -6.47
CA ILE A 104 -5.01 -15.31 -6.04
C ILE A 104 -5.23 -15.37 -4.53
N ILE A 105 -5.42 -16.59 -3.99
CA ILE A 105 -5.64 -16.79 -2.55
C ILE A 105 -4.40 -16.35 -1.76
N GLN A 106 -3.20 -16.68 -2.24
CA GLN A 106 -1.95 -16.29 -1.61
C GLN A 106 -1.79 -14.77 -1.63
N PHE A 107 -1.99 -14.13 -2.79
CA PHE A 107 -1.96 -12.68 -2.92
C PHE A 107 -2.91 -12.02 -1.91
N HIS A 108 -4.18 -12.45 -1.87
CA HIS A 108 -5.15 -11.89 -0.95
C HIS A 108 -4.74 -12.10 0.52
N SER A 109 -4.22 -13.29 0.83
CA SER A 109 -3.78 -13.64 2.17
C SER A 109 -2.66 -12.73 2.66
N CYS A 110 -1.66 -12.43 1.83
CA CYS A 110 -0.57 -11.50 2.15
C CYS A 110 -1.03 -10.03 2.28
N HIS A 111 -2.10 -9.64 1.59
CA HIS A 111 -2.59 -8.24 1.58
C HIS A 111 -3.68 -7.97 2.62
N LYS A 112 -4.16 -8.99 3.33
CA LYS A 112 -5.32 -8.93 4.22
C LYS A 112 -5.31 -7.76 5.19
N TYR A 113 -4.21 -7.57 5.94
CA TYR A 113 -4.16 -6.49 6.92
C TYR A 113 -3.96 -5.12 6.29
N LEU A 114 -3.32 -5.03 5.12
CA LEU A 114 -3.27 -3.78 4.37
C LEU A 114 -4.67 -3.37 3.92
N ILE A 115 -5.45 -4.31 3.36
CA ILE A 115 -6.84 -4.07 2.97
C ILE A 115 -7.67 -3.62 4.18
N MET A 116 -7.53 -4.32 5.32
CA MET A 116 -8.24 -3.97 6.55
C MET A 116 -7.87 -2.57 7.08
N ALA A 117 -6.60 -2.19 6.95
CA ALA A 117 -6.11 -0.87 7.37
C ALA A 117 -6.66 0.27 6.51
N TYR A 118 -7.09 -0.01 5.27
CA TYR A 118 -7.76 0.95 4.39
C TYR A 118 -9.29 0.89 4.52
N SER A 119 -9.87 -0.30 4.58
CA SER A 119 -11.32 -0.48 4.59
C SER A 119 -11.74 -1.81 5.24
N PRO A 120 -12.33 -1.80 6.45
CA PRO A 120 -12.86 -3.00 7.08
C PRO A 120 -13.99 -3.64 6.26
N VAL A 121 -14.81 -2.80 5.59
CA VAL A 121 -15.86 -3.25 4.68
C VAL A 121 -15.25 -3.91 3.45
N GLY A 122 -14.24 -3.27 2.85
CA GLY A 122 -13.48 -3.81 1.73
C GLY A 122 -12.80 -5.14 2.06
N TYR A 123 -12.21 -5.26 3.25
CA TYR A 123 -11.64 -6.50 3.77
C TYR A 123 -12.68 -7.62 3.84
N GLN A 124 -13.86 -7.36 4.40
CA GLN A 124 -14.93 -8.37 4.45
C GLN A 124 -15.44 -8.76 3.06
N TYR A 125 -15.60 -7.77 2.18
CA TYR A 125 -16.07 -8.00 0.82
C TYR A 125 -15.08 -8.85 0.01
N THR A 126 -13.82 -8.42 -0.05
CA THR A 126 -12.75 -9.11 -0.80
C THR A 126 -12.47 -10.50 -0.24
N GLY A 127 -12.56 -10.69 1.08
CA GLY A 127 -12.46 -12.02 1.70
C GLY A 127 -13.58 -12.97 1.25
N ARG A 128 -14.83 -12.49 1.18
CA ARG A 128 -15.95 -13.28 0.64
C ARG A 128 -15.79 -13.56 -0.85
N LEU A 129 -15.32 -12.57 -1.61
CA LEU A 129 -15.07 -12.69 -3.04
C LEU A 129 -14.05 -13.81 -3.32
N VAL A 130 -12.89 -13.78 -2.66
CA VAL A 130 -11.84 -14.81 -2.82
C VAL A 130 -12.31 -16.19 -2.32
N ALA A 131 -13.08 -16.24 -1.22
CA ALA A 131 -13.64 -17.49 -0.74
C ALA A 131 -14.68 -18.12 -1.69
N SER A 132 -15.21 -17.35 -2.66
CA SER A 132 -16.20 -17.83 -3.62
C SER A 132 -15.62 -18.48 -4.88
N ILE A 133 -14.28 -18.44 -5.05
CA ILE A 133 -13.60 -19.02 -6.21
C ILE A 133 -13.83 -20.55 -6.23
N LYS A 134 -14.35 -21.06 -7.35
CA LYS A 134 -14.60 -22.48 -7.61
C LYS A 134 -13.75 -22.95 -8.78
N SER A 135 -13.52 -24.26 -8.92
CA SER A 135 -12.74 -24.84 -10.04
C SER A 135 -13.20 -24.42 -11.44
N SER A 136 -14.45 -24.01 -11.59
CA SER A 136 -15.03 -23.53 -12.86
C SER A 136 -15.01 -22.00 -13.01
N THR A 137 -14.40 -21.26 -12.10
CA THR A 137 -14.34 -19.79 -12.15
C THR A 137 -13.45 -19.34 -13.32
N ASP A 138 -13.96 -18.42 -14.12
CA ASP A 138 -13.14 -17.66 -15.07
C ASP A 138 -12.22 -16.73 -14.28
N LEU A 139 -10.92 -17.07 -14.26
CA LEU A 139 -9.93 -16.36 -13.46
C LEU A 139 -9.59 -14.98 -14.00
N GLU A 140 -9.71 -14.75 -15.31
CA GLU A 140 -9.46 -13.42 -15.90
C GLU A 140 -10.58 -12.47 -15.50
N CYS A 141 -11.83 -12.90 -15.65
CA CYS A 141 -12.99 -12.12 -15.21
C CYS A 141 -12.96 -11.85 -13.70
N PHE A 142 -12.62 -12.88 -12.90
CA PHE A 142 -12.45 -12.73 -11.46
C PHE A 142 -11.34 -11.74 -11.11
N PHE A 143 -10.18 -11.86 -11.75
CA PHE A 143 -9.03 -10.99 -11.49
C PHE A 143 -9.38 -9.53 -11.75
N ASN A 144 -10.00 -9.22 -12.90
CA ASN A 144 -10.41 -7.85 -13.23
C ASN A 144 -11.37 -7.27 -12.19
N GLN A 145 -12.32 -8.06 -11.69
CA GLN A 145 -13.21 -7.64 -10.61
C GLN A 145 -12.45 -7.40 -9.29
N TYR A 146 -11.58 -8.34 -8.92
CA TYR A 146 -10.80 -8.26 -7.68
C TYR A 146 -9.83 -7.07 -7.69
N GLU A 147 -9.13 -6.85 -8.80
CA GLU A 147 -8.25 -5.71 -9.03
C GLU A 147 -9.02 -4.40 -8.87
N ALA A 148 -10.15 -4.23 -9.57
CA ALA A 148 -10.95 -3.02 -9.49
C ALA A 148 -11.36 -2.71 -8.04
N CYS A 149 -11.83 -3.71 -7.29
CA CYS A 149 -12.18 -3.55 -5.88
C CYS A 149 -10.96 -3.19 -5.01
N LEU A 150 -9.81 -3.82 -5.23
CA LEU A 150 -8.60 -3.50 -4.47
C LEU A 150 -8.11 -2.08 -4.75
N MET A 151 -8.18 -1.64 -6.02
CA MET A 151 -7.75 -0.29 -6.40
C MET A 151 -8.70 0.78 -5.87
N GLU A 152 -10.00 0.49 -5.77
CA GLU A 152 -10.98 1.35 -5.11
C GLU A 152 -10.67 1.49 -3.61
N ILE A 153 -10.37 0.38 -2.92
CA ILE A 153 -10.01 0.40 -1.49
C ILE A 153 -8.78 1.27 -1.26
N LEU A 154 -7.75 1.13 -2.10
CA LEU A 154 -6.48 1.87 -1.98
C LEU A 154 -6.54 3.30 -2.56
N ALA A 155 -7.68 3.75 -3.09
CA ALA A 155 -7.83 5.09 -3.64
C ALA A 155 -7.98 6.19 -2.56
N THR A 156 -8.21 5.80 -1.30
CA THR A 156 -8.44 6.73 -0.19
C THR A 156 -7.29 6.71 0.81
N VAL A 157 -7.12 7.81 1.54
CA VAL A 157 -6.19 7.85 2.68
C VAL A 157 -6.87 7.16 3.87
N PRO A 158 -6.24 6.15 4.49
CA PRO A 158 -6.83 5.46 5.62
C PRO A 158 -6.92 6.40 6.84
N ALA A 159 -8.02 6.31 7.58
CA ALA A 159 -8.14 7.01 8.85
C ALA A 159 -7.41 6.23 9.96
N ARG A 160 -6.73 6.94 10.88
CA ARG A 160 -5.93 6.33 11.96
C ARG A 160 -6.68 5.27 12.77
N ASN A 161 -7.97 5.49 13.06
CA ASN A 161 -8.79 4.52 13.79
C ASN A 161 -9.01 3.20 13.03
N ILE A 162 -9.02 3.25 11.70
CA ILE A 162 -9.13 2.07 10.83
C ILE A 162 -7.82 1.29 10.82
N GLU A 163 -6.69 1.98 10.73
CA GLU A 163 -5.38 1.33 10.82
C GLU A 163 -5.16 0.70 12.20
N VAL A 164 -5.57 1.39 13.26
CA VAL A 164 -5.55 0.87 14.64
C VAL A 164 -6.41 -0.40 14.78
N ASN A 165 -7.51 -0.49 14.04
CA ASN A 165 -8.30 -1.71 13.98
C ASN A 165 -7.46 -2.87 13.40
N ALA A 166 -6.80 -2.67 12.26
CA ALA A 166 -5.90 -3.66 11.68
C ALA A 166 -4.75 -4.05 12.63
N LEU A 167 -4.11 -3.06 13.28
CA LEU A 167 -3.07 -3.30 14.29
C LEU A 167 -3.61 -4.12 15.47
N SER A 168 -4.83 -3.86 15.93
CA SER A 168 -5.45 -4.61 17.03
C SER A 168 -5.74 -6.06 16.64
N HIS A 169 -6.14 -6.30 15.39
CA HIS A 169 -6.25 -7.67 14.86
C HIS A 169 -4.88 -8.37 14.82
N MET A 170 -3.84 -7.70 14.34
CA MET A 170 -2.47 -8.25 14.30
C MET A 170 -1.90 -8.48 15.72
N GLN A 171 -2.22 -7.63 16.68
CA GLN A 171 -1.84 -7.80 18.09
C GLN A 171 -2.34 -9.15 18.66
N GLY A 172 -3.47 -9.66 18.16
CA GLY A 172 -4.06 -10.93 18.58
C GLY A 172 -3.13 -12.13 18.44
N TYR A 173 -2.21 -12.13 17.46
CA TYR A 173 -1.24 -13.21 17.23
C TYR A 173 -0.28 -13.41 18.41
N PHE A 174 -0.07 -12.37 19.21
CA PHE A 174 0.85 -12.39 20.35
C PHE A 174 0.13 -12.64 21.68
N LYS A 175 -1.21 -12.72 21.70
CA LYS A 175 -2.05 -12.75 22.93
C LYS A 175 -1.59 -13.80 23.95
N HIS A 176 -1.30 -15.01 23.46
CA HIS A 176 -0.92 -16.17 24.27
C HIS A 176 0.59 -16.49 24.22
N LYS A 177 1.39 -15.69 23.51
CA LYS A 177 2.82 -15.92 23.30
C LYS A 177 3.69 -14.87 24.02
N ALA A 178 3.34 -13.60 23.86
CA ALA A 178 4.09 -12.48 24.42
C ALA A 178 3.87 -12.32 25.93
N THR A 179 4.90 -11.82 26.60
CA THR A 179 4.90 -11.44 28.02
C THR A 179 3.90 -10.33 28.30
N LYS A 180 3.59 -10.12 29.58
CA LYS A 180 2.69 -9.04 30.02
C LYS A 180 3.22 -7.66 29.61
N ASP A 181 4.53 -7.45 29.69
CA ASP A 181 5.15 -6.15 29.44
C ASP A 181 5.26 -5.85 27.95
N GLU A 182 5.58 -6.85 27.12
CA GLU A 182 5.53 -6.72 25.65
C GLU A 182 4.12 -6.35 25.16
N LYS A 183 3.08 -7.02 25.71
CA LYS A 183 1.68 -6.71 25.36
C LYS A 183 1.28 -5.30 25.77
N LYS A 184 1.65 -4.87 26.98
CA LYS A 184 1.43 -3.49 27.43
C LYS A 184 2.15 -2.48 26.55
N ARG A 185 3.41 -2.76 26.18
CA ARG A 185 4.21 -1.87 25.33
C ARG A 185 3.59 -1.73 23.94
N LEU A 186 3.19 -2.84 23.32
CA LEU A 186 2.53 -2.81 22.01
C LEU A 186 1.20 -2.05 22.07
N LEU A 187 0.38 -2.29 23.10
CA LEU A 187 -0.88 -1.56 23.28
C LEU A 187 -0.65 -0.04 23.46
N TRP A 188 0.37 0.34 24.23
CA TRP A 188 0.73 1.74 24.39
C TRP A 188 1.12 2.38 23.05
N LEU A 189 1.94 1.72 22.23
CA LEU A 189 2.33 2.22 20.92
C LEU A 189 1.13 2.39 19.97
N ILE A 190 0.18 1.45 19.99
CA ILE A 190 -1.06 1.52 19.19
C ILE A 190 -1.93 2.73 19.64
N ASN A 191 -2.08 2.94 20.94
CA ASN A 191 -2.87 4.06 21.47
C ASN A 191 -2.21 5.42 21.21
N ASP A 192 -0.90 5.50 21.32
CA ASP A 192 -0.15 6.74 21.07
C ASP A 192 -0.11 7.08 19.57
N TYR A 193 -0.12 6.05 18.71
CA TYR A 193 -0.39 6.20 17.28
C TYR A 193 -1.81 6.75 17.02
N LEU A 194 -2.83 6.19 17.66
CA LEU A 194 -4.21 6.66 17.54
C LEU A 194 -4.35 8.15 17.90
N ALA A 195 -3.65 8.57 18.95
CA ALA A 195 -3.61 9.97 19.41
C ALA A 195 -2.83 10.91 18.46
N GLY A 196 -2.08 10.36 17.50
CA GLY A 196 -1.26 11.13 16.55
C GLY A 196 0.11 11.54 17.09
N ASN A 197 0.54 11.01 18.24
CA ASN A 197 1.81 11.39 18.89
C ASN A 197 3.02 10.65 18.29
N LEU A 198 2.79 9.48 17.70
CA LEU A 198 3.80 8.65 17.05
C LEU A 198 3.35 8.29 15.63
N PRO A 199 4.28 7.93 14.74
CA PRO A 199 3.93 7.45 13.41
C PRO A 199 3.58 5.95 13.41
N LEU A 200 2.90 5.49 12.36
CA LEU A 200 2.43 4.11 12.16
C LEU A 200 3.57 3.08 12.22
N ASN A 201 4.78 3.47 11.82
CA ASN A 201 5.91 2.54 11.84
C ASN A 201 6.28 2.08 13.26
N ARG A 202 5.96 2.85 14.30
CA ARG A 202 6.32 2.48 15.69
C ARG A 202 5.63 1.20 16.16
N PRO A 203 4.29 1.06 16.09
CA PRO A 203 3.64 -0.22 16.40
C PRO A 203 4.02 -1.34 15.43
N LEU A 204 4.17 -1.07 14.12
CA LEU A 204 4.58 -2.09 13.15
C LEU A 204 5.98 -2.65 13.42
N ALA A 205 6.96 -1.80 13.76
CA ALA A 205 8.31 -2.21 14.12
C ALA A 205 8.34 -3.07 15.39
N MET A 206 7.53 -2.71 16.41
CA MET A 206 7.38 -3.54 17.61
C MET A 206 6.80 -4.92 17.26
N MET A 207 5.80 -4.98 16.38
CA MET A 207 5.25 -6.27 15.92
C MET A 207 6.28 -7.08 15.13
N ARG A 208 7.09 -6.46 14.26
CA ARG A 208 8.21 -7.14 13.58
C ARG A 208 9.21 -7.71 14.58
N GLN A 209 9.56 -6.96 15.63
CA GLN A 209 10.43 -7.45 16.71
C GLN A 209 9.80 -8.65 17.42
N LEU A 210 8.51 -8.59 17.75
CA LEU A 210 7.81 -9.71 18.37
C LEU A 210 7.76 -10.94 17.46
N LEU A 211 7.69 -10.79 16.14
CA LEU A 211 7.75 -11.91 15.19
C LEU A 211 9.12 -12.61 15.16
N VAL A 212 10.21 -11.92 15.51
CA VAL A 212 11.53 -12.58 15.66
C VAL A 212 11.52 -13.55 16.84
N GLN A 213 10.86 -13.17 17.94
CA GLN A 213 10.79 -13.98 19.17
C GLN A 213 9.64 -15.00 19.13
N TYR A 214 8.55 -14.66 18.46
CA TYR A 214 7.31 -15.42 18.37
C TYR A 214 6.89 -15.56 16.90
N PRO A 215 7.65 -16.34 16.10
CA PRO A 215 7.40 -16.45 14.68
C PRO A 215 5.99 -16.96 14.39
N ASP A 216 5.40 -16.38 13.34
CA ASP A 216 4.10 -16.75 12.81
C ASP A 216 4.14 -16.59 11.29
N ASN A 217 4.15 -17.70 10.57
CA ASN A 217 4.35 -17.70 9.11
C ASN A 217 3.31 -16.84 8.39
N TYR A 218 2.06 -16.87 8.87
CA TYR A 218 0.99 -16.11 8.26
C TYR A 218 1.16 -14.60 8.44
N LEU A 219 1.53 -14.16 9.65
CA LEU A 219 1.72 -12.75 9.96
C LEU A 219 3.01 -12.19 9.33
N ILE A 220 4.09 -13.00 9.24
CA ILE A 220 5.36 -12.61 8.60
C ILE A 220 5.17 -12.23 7.13
N GLU A 221 4.28 -12.92 6.42
CA GLU A 221 4.03 -12.68 4.98
C GLU A 221 3.17 -11.43 4.70
N GLN A 222 2.73 -10.69 5.72
CA GLN A 222 1.79 -9.59 5.55
C GLN A 222 2.44 -8.34 4.97
N VAL A 223 1.92 -7.89 3.83
CA VAL A 223 2.41 -6.73 3.07
C VAL A 223 2.28 -5.43 3.84
N ILE A 224 1.39 -5.32 4.83
CA ILE A 224 1.27 -4.11 5.67
C ILE A 224 2.60 -3.73 6.36
N PHE A 225 3.45 -4.72 6.66
CA PHE A 225 4.76 -4.45 7.24
C PHE A 225 5.68 -3.75 6.25
N GLU A 226 5.68 -4.15 4.98
CA GLU A 226 6.53 -3.62 3.92
C GLU A 226 5.77 -3.48 2.59
N PRO A 227 4.87 -2.48 2.47
CA PRO A 227 4.06 -2.32 1.26
C PRO A 227 4.90 -1.93 0.05
N TYR A 228 6.06 -1.34 0.27
CA TYR A 228 7.06 -1.00 -0.72
C TYR A 228 8.46 -1.01 -0.08
N PRO A 229 9.54 -1.18 -0.85
CA PRO A 229 10.90 -1.21 -0.35
C PRO A 229 11.24 0.05 0.46
N ASN A 230 11.95 -0.12 1.57
CA ASN A 230 12.40 0.98 2.43
C ASN A 230 11.28 1.88 2.98
N CYS A 231 10.05 1.37 3.11
CA CYS A 231 8.89 2.15 3.56
C CYS A 231 9.06 2.88 4.90
N ASN A 232 9.95 2.38 5.76
CA ASN A 232 10.28 3.01 7.05
C ASN A 232 10.79 4.45 6.87
N SER A 233 11.54 4.74 5.79
CA SER A 233 12.06 6.08 5.53
C SER A 233 10.98 7.16 5.33
N ILE A 234 9.76 6.74 4.94
CA ILE A 234 8.57 7.59 4.84
C ILE A 234 7.72 7.47 6.11
N ARG A 235 7.47 6.24 6.56
CA ARG A 235 6.56 5.93 7.70
C ARG A 235 7.14 6.26 9.07
N GLU A 236 8.40 6.65 9.20
CA GLU A 236 8.98 7.12 10.47
C GLU A 236 8.75 8.61 10.74
N ILE A 237 8.26 9.35 9.75
CA ILE A 237 7.99 10.78 9.88
C ILE A 237 6.63 10.93 10.57
N PRO A 238 6.54 11.67 11.70
CA PRO A 238 5.26 11.93 12.36
C PRO A 238 4.25 12.56 11.40
N TYR A 239 2.99 12.18 11.56
CA TYR A 239 1.87 12.77 10.84
C TYR A 239 1.60 14.18 11.41
N CYS A 240 2.40 15.17 11.00
CA CYS A 240 2.22 16.58 11.33
C CYS A 240 1.06 17.20 10.53
#